data_AF-A0A3S9YJX4-F1
#
_entry.id   AF-A0A3S9YJX4-F1
#
_cell.length_a   1.000
_cell.length_b   1.000
_cell.length_c   1.000
_cell.angle_alpha   90.00
_cell.angle_beta   90.00
_cell.angle_gamma   90.00
#
_symmetry.space_group_name_H-M   'P 1'
#
loop_
_entity.id
_entity.type
_entity.pdbx_description
1 polymer ?
#
loop_
_entity_poly.entity_id
_entity_poly.type
_entity_poly.pdbx_seq_one_letter_code
_entity_poly.pdbx_strand_id
1 'polypeptide(L)' 'MSTQAKVAVGGVAVGVILLWLLPFWAALLVMVGIPAVAYLTLDSSQRRRLRRVSRKQLGR' A
#
# COMPACT_ATOMS: atom_id res chain seq x y z
N MET A 1 -10.65 4.36 18.44
CA MET A 1 -9.63 4.51 17.38
C MET A 1 -10.30 4.82 16.05
N SER A 2 -9.85 5.86 15.34
CA SER A 2 -10.33 6.15 13.98
C SER A 2 -9.95 5.01 13.03
N THR A 3 -10.69 4.85 11.93
CA THR A 3 -10.35 3.86 10.90
C THR A 3 -8.93 4.04 10.38
N GLN A 4 -8.50 5.31 10.23
CA GLN A 4 -7.13 5.64 9.84
C GLN A 4 -6.10 5.15 10.86
N ALA A 5 -6.35 5.31 12.17
CA ALA A 5 -5.47 4.81 13.21
C ALA A 5 -5.36 3.28 13.17
N LYS A 6 -6.46 2.56 12.92
CA LYS A 6 -6.44 1.09 12.78
C LYS A 6 -5.62 0.65 11.57
N VAL A 7 -5.77 1.33 10.43
CA VAL A 7 -4.99 1.05 9.21
C VAL A 7 -3.51 1.31 9.43
N ALA A 8 -3.16 2.43 10.07
CA ALA A 8 -1.77 2.76 10.39
C ALA A 8 -1.14 1.71 11.31
N VAL A 9 -1.83 1.33 12.38
CA VAL A 9 -1.37 0.28 13.32
C VAL A 9 -1.20 -1.06 12.61
N GLY A 10 -2.15 -1.45 11.76
CA GLY A 10 -2.06 -2.68 10.96
C GLY A 10 -0.86 -2.66 10.01
N GLY A 11 -0.63 -1.53 9.32
CA GLY A 11 0.52 -1.37 8.43
C GLY A 11 1.86 -1.49 9.16
N VAL A 12 1.98 -0.86 10.34
CA VAL A 12 3.19 -0.97 11.16
C VAL A 12 3.41 -2.41 11.64
N ALA A 13 2.37 -3.08 12.13
CA ALA A 13 2.46 -4.46 12.60
C ALA A 13 2.94 -5.41 11.47
N VAL A 14 2.37 -5.29 10.28
CA VAL A 14 2.80 -6.07 9.10
C VAL A 14 4.24 -5.75 8.72
N GLY A 15 4.63 -4.47 8.74
CA GLY A 15 6.01 -4.05 8.45
C GLY A 15 7.04 -4.63 9.42
N VAL A 16 6.73 -4.64 10.72
CA VAL A 16 7.58 -5.24 11.76
C VAL A 16 7.72 -6.75 11.54
N ILE A 17 6.61 -7.44 11.27
CA ILE A 17 6.63 -8.89 11.00
C ILE A 17 7.49 -9.20 9.76
N LEU A 18 7.36 -8.41 8.69
CA LEU A 18 8.16 -8.58 7.48
C LEU A 18 9.66 -8.40 7.74
N LEU A 19 10.04 -7.36 8.50
CA LEU A 19 11.44 -7.10 8.86
C LEU A 19 12.00 -8.13 9.83
N TRP A 20 11.14 -8.79 10.62
CA TRP A 20 11.55 -9.89 11.50
C TRP A 20 11.78 -11.19 10.73
N LEU A 21 10.99 -11.47 9.70
CA LEU A 21 11.08 -12.72 8.91
C LEU A 21 12.10 -12.67 7.78
N LEU A 22 12.33 -11.49 7.18
CA LEU A 22 13.07 -11.35 5.93
C LEU A 22 14.28 -10.42 6.11
N PRO A 23 15.34 -10.59 5.30
CA PRO A 23 16.40 -9.59 5.24
C PRO A 23 15.81 -8.25 4.77
N PHE A 24 16.38 -7.15 5.24
CA PHE A 24 15.86 -5.80 5.02
C PHE A 24 15.44 -5.53 3.57
N TRP A 25 16.28 -5.88 2.61
CA TRP A 25 16.01 -5.66 1.18
C TRP A 25 14.82 -6.47 0.66
N ALA A 26 14.61 -7.70 1.13
CA ALA A 26 13.45 -8.50 0.75
C ALA A 26 12.17 -7.95 1.39
N ALA A 27 12.21 -7.54 2.66
CA ALA A 27 11.07 -6.88 3.31
C ALA A 27 10.68 -5.57 2.59
N LEU A 28 11.67 -4.75 2.21
CA LEU A 28 11.46 -3.52 1.45
C LEU A 28 10.84 -3.79 0.07
N LEU A 29 11.36 -4.80 -0.64
CA LEU A 29 10.81 -5.24 -1.93
C LEU A 29 9.37 -5.75 -1.78
N VAL A 30 9.00 -6.43 -0.70
CA VAL A 30 7.62 -6.83 -0.47
C VAL A 30 6.74 -5.61 -0.21
N MET A 31 7.18 -4.70 0.65
CA MET A 31 6.41 -3.52 1.05
C MET A 31 6.11 -2.57 -0.12
N VAL A 32 7.05 -2.43 -1.07
CA VAL A 32 6.90 -1.56 -2.24
C VAL A 32 6.46 -2.34 -3.49
N GLY A 33 7.06 -3.49 -3.70
CA GLY A 33 6.88 -4.31 -4.89
C GLY A 33 5.50 -4.92 -4.99
N ILE A 34 4.89 -5.39 -3.90
CA ILE A 34 3.52 -5.92 -3.96
C ILE A 34 2.53 -4.82 -4.39
N PRO A 35 2.47 -3.63 -3.75
CA PRO A 35 1.61 -2.55 -4.22
C PRO A 35 1.92 -2.09 -5.65
N ALA A 36 3.19 -2.03 -6.04
CA ALA A 36 3.59 -1.65 -7.38
C ALA A 36 3.10 -2.66 -8.42
N VAL A 37 3.36 -3.95 -8.23
CA VAL A 37 2.89 -5.02 -9.12
C VAL A 37 1.37 -5.04 -9.15
N ALA A 38 0.70 -4.98 -8.01
CA ALA A 38 -0.75 -4.92 -7.94
C ALA A 38 -1.31 -3.74 -8.73
N TYR A 39 -0.68 -2.57 -8.68
CA TYR A 39 -1.08 -1.42 -9.49
C TYR A 39 -0.82 -1.63 -10.98
N LEU A 40 0.31 -2.24 -11.33
CA LEU A 40 0.71 -2.51 -12.70
C LEU A 40 -0.14 -3.58 -13.37
N THR A 41 -0.69 -4.52 -12.61
CA THR A 41 -1.62 -5.55 -13.10
C THR A 41 -3.06 -5.06 -13.21
N LEU A 42 -3.40 -3.88 -12.68
CA LEU A 42 -4.74 -3.31 -12.88
C LEU A 42 -5.00 -2.99 -14.35
N ASP A 43 -6.22 -3.31 -14.78
CA ASP A 43 -6.76 -2.89 -16.06
C ASP A 43 -6.79 -1.36 -16.18
N SER A 44 -6.75 -0.88 -17.42
CA SER A 44 -6.78 0.56 -17.74
C SER A 44 -8.00 1.26 -17.12
N SER A 45 -9.16 0.59 -17.06
CA SER A 45 -10.40 1.08 -16.45
C SER A 45 -10.29 1.25 -14.93
N GLN A 46 -9.75 0.25 -14.22
CA GLN A 46 -9.53 0.26 -12.78
C GLN A 46 -8.51 1.34 -12.39
N ARG A 47 -7.39 1.40 -13.12
CA ARG A 47 -6.33 2.38 -12.91
C ARG A 47 -6.83 3.81 -13.11
N ARG A 48 -7.66 4.04 -14.14
CA ARG A 48 -8.27 5.35 -14.41
C ARG A 48 -9.23 5.76 -13.29
N ARG A 49 -10.03 4.83 -12.76
CA ARG A 49 -10.93 5.09 -11.62
C ARG A 49 -10.13 5.42 -10.35
N LEU A 50 -9.11 4.65 -10.02
CA LEU A 50 -8.20 4.92 -8.90
C LEU A 50 -7.55 6.31 -8.99
N ARG A 51 -7.01 6.68 -10.16
CA ARG A 51 -6.43 8.02 -10.40
C ARG A 51 -7.45 9.16 -10.23
N ARG A 52 -8.72 8.93 -10.57
CA ARG A 52 -9.79 9.92 -10.38
C ARG A 52 -10.17 10.06 -8.91
N VAL A 53 -10.30 8.95 -8.18
CA VAL A 53 -10.62 8.96 -6.75
C VAL A 53 -9.50 9.63 -5.95
N SER A 54 -8.24 9.28 -6.23
CA SER A 54 -7.07 9.90 -5.59
C SER A 54 -7.03 11.41 -5.79
N ARG A 55 -7.29 11.91 -7.02
CA ARG A 55 -7.36 13.36 -7.27
C ARG A 55 -8.46 14.09 -6.48
N LYS A 56 -9.59 13.44 -6.19
CA LYS A 56 -10.66 14.03 -5.36
C LYS A 56 -10.30 14.12 -3.87
N GLN A 57 -9.30 13.37 -3.41
CA GLN A 57 -8.81 13.39 -2.03
C GLN A 57 -7.67 14.39 -1.82
N LEU A 58 -6.96 14.80 -2.89
CA LEU A 58 -5.83 15.74 -2.81
C LEU A 58 -6.24 17.22 -2.87
N GLY A 59 -7.49 17.53 -3.21
CA GLY A 59 -8.03 18.88 -3.30
C GLY A 59 -9.16 19.17 -2.29
N ARG A 60 -9.22 18.39 -1.21
CA ARG A 60 -10.15 18.54 -0.10
C ARG A 60 -9.36 18.59 1.19
#